data_AF-A0A4S2TQ58-F1
#
_entry.id   AF-A0A4S2TQ58-F1
#
_cell.length_a   1.000
_cell.length_b   1.000
_cell.length_c   1.000
_cell.angle_alpha   90.00
_cell.angle_beta   90.00
_cell.angle_gamma   90.00
#
_symmetry.space_group_name_H-M   'P 1'
#
loop_
_entity.id
_entity.type
_entity.pdbx_description
1 polymer ?
#
loop_
_entity_poly.entity_id
_entity_poly.type
_entity_poly.pdbx_seq_one_letter_code
_entity_poly.pdbx_strand_id
1 'polypeptide(L)'
;MIRYAVTCDRESCLALYLEPEGTENARFEDLITEAGWVLRPAAVVLPGYPAAPDALAHLCPACAAERGPVLERGDCPACSGSTEDTDAGTTCHYCRKVVPHLADRWC
;
A
#
# COMPACT_ATOMS: atom_id res chain seq x y z
N MET A 1 -3.95 -21.72 -0.13
CA MET A 1 -2.72 -20.99 0.24
C MET A 1 -3.14 -19.77 1.04
N ILE A 2 -2.55 -19.55 2.21
CA ILE A 2 -2.80 -18.35 3.03
C ILE A 2 -1.81 -17.28 2.55
N ARG A 3 -2.27 -16.06 2.28
CA ARG A 3 -1.44 -14.91 1.90
C ARG A 3 -1.43 -13.89 3.02
N TYR A 4 -0.31 -13.19 3.18
CA TYR A 4 -0.25 -12.07 4.11
C TYR A 4 -0.92 -10.82 3.54
N ALA A 5 -1.43 -9.99 4.44
CA ALA A 5 -2.08 -8.74 4.10
C ALA A 5 -1.80 -7.71 5.19
N VAL A 6 -1.76 -6.43 4.80
CA VAL A 6 -1.64 -5.30 5.72
C VAL A 6 -2.65 -4.20 5.37
N THR A 7 -3.25 -3.62 6.40
CA THR A 7 -4.19 -2.49 6.28
C THR A 7 -3.54 -1.20 6.78
N CYS A 8 -4.02 -0.05 6.30
CA CYS A 8 -3.58 1.24 6.82
C CYS A 8 -4.22 1.52 8.17
N ASP A 9 -3.42 1.87 9.16
CA ASP A 9 -3.88 2.13 10.52
C ASP A 9 -4.43 3.56 10.69
N ARG A 10 -4.30 4.43 9.69
CA ARG A 10 -4.96 5.75 9.70
C ARG A 10 -6.48 5.55 9.69
N GLU A 11 -7.16 6.27 10.59
CA GLU A 11 -8.63 6.28 10.66
C GLU A 11 -9.27 6.56 9.28
N SER A 12 -10.34 5.80 8.99
CA SER A 12 -11.13 5.89 7.75
C SER A 12 -10.36 5.63 6.45
N CYS A 13 -9.17 5.04 6.51
CA CYS A 13 -8.43 4.64 5.32
C CYS A 13 -8.74 3.19 4.93
N LEU A 14 -9.24 2.97 3.71
CA LEU A 14 -9.56 1.63 3.20
C LEU A 14 -8.38 0.92 2.53
N ALA A 15 -7.18 1.49 2.60
CA ALA A 15 -6.01 0.97 1.91
C ALA A 15 -5.61 -0.41 2.44
N LEU A 16 -5.30 -1.29 1.49
CA LEU A 16 -4.89 -2.67 1.70
C LEU A 16 -3.70 -2.97 0.80
N TYR A 17 -2.75 -3.74 1.31
CA TYR A 17 -1.73 -4.38 0.50
C TYR A 17 -1.79 -5.89 0.72
N LEU A 18 -1.83 -6.62 -0.39
CA LEU A 18 -1.87 -8.07 -0.43
C LEU A 18 -0.52 -8.56 -0.93
N GLU A 19 0.01 -9.59 -0.29
CA GLU A 19 1.21 -10.29 -0.75
C GLU A 19 1.05 -10.71 -2.23
N PRO A 20 1.96 -10.28 -3.12
CA PRO A 20 1.95 -10.66 -4.52
C PRO A 20 2.18 -12.16 -4.73
N GLU A 21 1.86 -12.64 -5.93
CA GLU A 21 2.17 -14.02 -6.31
C GLU A 21 3.65 -14.17 -6.68
N GLY A 22 4.23 -15.34 -6.42
CA GLY A 22 5.63 -15.64 -6.75
C GLY A 22 6.67 -15.01 -5.82
N THR A 23 6.26 -14.55 -4.63
CA THR A 23 7.15 -13.94 -3.63
C THR A 23 7.35 -14.82 -2.39
N GLU A 24 7.21 -16.14 -2.51
CA GLU A 24 7.18 -17.08 -1.38
C GLU A 24 8.47 -17.10 -0.53
N ASN A 25 9.59 -16.64 -1.11
CA ASN A 25 10.89 -16.55 -0.44
C ASN A 25 11.22 -15.14 0.07
N ALA A 26 10.39 -14.14 -0.24
CA ALA A 26 10.59 -12.77 0.22
C ALA A 26 9.98 -12.59 1.61
N ARG A 27 10.59 -11.73 2.43
CA ARG A 27 9.97 -11.33 3.70
C ARG A 27 8.85 -10.36 3.42
N PHE A 28 7.69 -10.57 4.03
CA PHE A 28 6.53 -9.71 3.79
C PHE A 28 6.78 -8.24 4.17
N GLU A 29 7.60 -7.97 5.19
CA GLU A 29 7.97 -6.60 5.57
C GLU A 29 8.79 -5.88 4.48
N ASP A 30 9.64 -6.61 3.76
CA ASP A 30 10.41 -6.07 2.64
C ASP A 30 9.46 -5.70 1.48
N LEU A 31 8.50 -6.58 1.17
CA LEU A 31 7.48 -6.36 0.13
C LEU A 31 6.59 -5.14 0.43
N ILE A 32 6.17 -4.98 1.70
CA ILE A 32 5.41 -3.82 2.17
C ILE A 32 6.22 -2.54 1.95
N THR A 33 7.49 -2.54 2.34
CA THR A 33 8.38 -1.38 2.24
C THR A 33 8.65 -1.02 0.77
N GLU A 34 8.89 -2.01 -0.09
CA GLU A 34 9.04 -1.84 -1.55
C GLU A 34 7.75 -1.32 -2.21
N ALA A 35 6.58 -1.71 -1.69
CA ALA A 35 5.30 -1.17 -2.12
C ALA A 35 5.10 0.30 -1.68
N GLY A 36 5.99 0.86 -0.85
CA GLY A 36 6.02 2.25 -0.41
C GLY A 36 5.25 2.49 0.89
N TRP A 37 4.89 1.44 1.62
CA TRP A 37 4.29 1.56 2.93
C TRP A 37 5.33 1.96 3.97
N VAL A 38 4.88 2.71 4.96
CA VAL A 38 5.72 3.23 6.01
C VAL A 38 5.36 2.59 7.33
N LEU A 39 6.34 1.93 7.94
CA LEU A 39 6.25 1.39 9.29
C LEU A 39 6.71 2.46 10.30
N ARG A 40 5.90 2.71 11.32
CA ARG A 40 6.19 3.65 12.41
C ARG A 40 5.79 3.06 13.75
N PRO A 41 6.41 3.45 14.88
CA PRO A 41 5.89 3.08 16.18
C PRO A 41 4.42 3.50 16.31
N ALA A 42 3.55 2.58 16.75
CA ALA A 42 2.11 2.80 16.82
C ALA A 42 1.74 4.01 17.68
N ALA A 43 2.50 4.25 18.75
CA ALA A 43 2.34 5.41 19.63
C ALA A 43 2.50 6.77 18.91
N VAL A 44 3.16 6.82 17.74
CA VAL A 44 3.31 8.04 16.93
C VAL A 44 2.12 8.27 16.01
N VAL A 45 1.50 7.20 15.51
CA VAL A 45 0.48 7.26 14.45
C VAL A 45 -0.94 7.20 15.01
N LEU A 46 -1.15 6.48 16.12
CA LEU A 46 -2.46 6.18 16.68
C LEU A 46 -2.66 6.91 18.02
N PRO A 47 -3.46 7.99 18.05
CA PRO A 47 -3.79 8.68 19.30
C PRO A 47 -4.45 7.74 20.30
N GLY A 48 -3.92 7.67 21.52
CA GLY A 48 -4.48 6.85 22.60
C GLY A 48 -4.12 5.37 22.56
N TYR A 49 -3.31 4.92 21.60
CA TYR A 49 -2.77 3.55 21.62
C TYR A 49 -1.72 3.44 22.74
N PRO A 50 -1.77 2.39 23.59
CA PRO A 50 -0.78 2.21 24.64
C PRO A 50 0.62 2.13 24.02
N ALA A 51 1.60 2.79 24.64
CA ALA A 51 2.97 2.77 24.19
C ALA A 51 3.58 1.37 24.40
N ALA A 52 3.29 0.46 23.47
CA ALA A 52 3.96 -0.81 23.35
C ALA A 52 5.21 -0.61 22.48
N PRO A 53 6.43 -0.87 23.00
CA PRO A 53 7.68 -0.53 22.32
C PRO A 53 7.85 -1.22 20.95
N ASP A 54 7.22 -2.38 20.77
CA ASP A 54 7.34 -3.20 19.55
C ASP A 54 6.12 -3.13 18.63
N ALA A 55 5.09 -2.34 18.98
CA ALA A 55 3.92 -2.19 18.13
C ALA A 55 4.21 -1.21 16.99
N LEU A 56 4.14 -1.70 15.75
CA LEU A 56 4.25 -0.89 14.54
C LEU A 56 2.87 -0.61 13.96
N ALA A 57 2.64 0.64 13.59
CA ALA A 57 1.55 1.06 12.72
C ALA A 57 2.03 1.11 11.27
N HIS A 58 1.13 0.75 10.37
CA HIS A 58 1.30 0.70 8.94
C HIS A 58 0.59 1.89 8.30
N LEU A 59 1.34 2.74 7.60
CA LEU A 59 0.78 3.82 6.81
C LEU A 59 0.93 3.49 5.33
N CYS A 60 -0.19 3.50 4.61
CA CYS A 60 -0.18 3.31 3.17
C CYS A 60 0.56 4.47 2.46
N PRO A 61 1.06 4.25 1.24
CA PRO A 61 1.86 5.26 0.54
C PRO A 61 1.12 6.59 0.32
N ALA A 62 -0.21 6.56 0.22
CA ALA A 62 -1.03 7.76 0.09
C ALA A 62 -1.11 8.54 1.41
N CYS A 63 -1.37 7.87 2.55
CA CYS A 63 -1.43 8.52 3.86
C CYS A 63 -0.06 9.01 4.32
N ALA A 64 0.99 8.22 4.09
CA ALA A 64 2.36 8.58 4.44
C ALA A 64 2.84 9.83 3.69
N ALA A 65 2.30 10.09 2.50
CA ALA A 65 2.59 11.28 1.71
C ALA A 65 1.49 12.35 1.78
N GLU A 66 0.63 12.28 2.81
CA GLU A 66 -0.45 13.26 3.08
C GLU A 66 -1.45 13.46 1.94
N ARG A 67 -1.60 12.46 1.05
CA ARG A 67 -2.58 12.44 -0.05
C ARG A 67 -3.86 11.67 0.28
N GLY A 68 -3.82 10.80 1.27
CA GLY A 68 -4.96 9.99 1.72
C GLY A 68 -5.94 10.74 2.64
N PRO A 69 -6.99 10.07 3.15
CA PRO A 69 -7.19 8.62 3.18
C PRO A 69 -7.63 8.04 1.83
N VAL A 70 -7.40 6.74 1.63
CA VAL A 70 -8.00 5.98 0.51
C VAL A 70 -9.45 5.70 0.86
N LEU A 71 -10.40 6.19 0.04
CA LEU A 71 -11.82 6.16 0.34
C LEU A 71 -12.61 5.13 -0.48
N GLU A 72 -12.03 4.60 -1.55
CA GLU A 72 -12.59 3.49 -2.33
C GLU A 72 -11.52 2.48 -2.73
N ARG A 73 -11.96 1.25 -3.01
CA ARG A 73 -11.09 0.17 -3.48
C ARG A 73 -11.07 0.12 -5.01
N GLY A 74 -9.90 -0.17 -5.57
CA GLY A 74 -9.65 -0.38 -6.99
C GLY A 74 -8.40 -1.22 -7.22
N ASP A 75 -7.77 -1.05 -8.38
CA ASP A 75 -6.77 -1.99 -8.90
C ASP A 75 -5.32 -1.63 -8.57
N CYS A 76 -5.07 -0.56 -7.80
CA CYS A 76 -3.70 -0.20 -7.44
C CYS A 76 -3.01 -1.31 -6.62
N PRO A 77 -1.92 -1.92 -7.09
CA PRO A 77 -1.27 -3.03 -6.38
C PRO A 77 -0.57 -2.59 -5.09
N ALA A 78 -0.35 -1.28 -4.89
CA ALA A 78 0.35 -0.75 -3.73
C ALA A 78 -0.57 -0.33 -2.58
N CYS A 79 -1.77 0.18 -2.86
CA CYS A 79 -2.68 0.65 -1.81
C CYS A 79 -4.13 0.18 -1.98
N SER A 80 -4.42 -0.60 -3.02
CA SER A 80 -5.76 -1.01 -3.42
C SER A 80 -6.72 0.15 -3.66
N GLY A 81 -6.22 1.36 -3.94
CA GLY A 81 -7.04 2.50 -4.34
C GLY A 81 -7.42 2.46 -5.83
N SER A 82 -8.39 3.29 -6.21
CA SER A 82 -8.81 3.51 -7.59
C SER A 82 -7.64 4.00 -8.47
N THR A 83 -7.72 3.63 -9.75
CA THR A 83 -6.73 3.96 -10.77
C THR A 83 -7.39 4.52 -12.02
N GLU A 84 -6.67 5.37 -12.73
CA GLU A 84 -7.03 5.88 -14.05
C GLU A 84 -6.02 5.40 -15.10
N ASP A 85 -6.50 5.10 -16.30
CA ASP A 85 -5.63 4.81 -17.44
C ASP A 85 -5.09 6.10 -18.05
N THR A 86 -3.79 6.11 -18.29
CA THR A 86 -3.06 7.19 -18.94
C THR A 86 -2.18 6.62 -20.05
N ASP A 87 -1.65 7.47 -20.93
CA ASP A 87 -0.72 7.05 -21.99
C ASP A 87 0.53 6.33 -21.44
N ALA A 88 0.94 6.63 -20.21
CA ALA A 88 2.10 6.04 -19.56
C ALA A 88 1.82 4.69 -18.86
N GLY A 89 0.54 4.30 -18.72
CA GLY A 89 0.12 3.19 -17.87
C GLY A 89 -1.08 3.51 -17.00
N THR A 90 -1.42 2.57 -16.13
CA THR A 90 -2.47 2.73 -15.12
C THR A 90 -1.90 3.45 -13.89
N THR A 91 -2.43 4.63 -13.57
CA THR A 91 -1.95 5.48 -12.46
C THR A 91 -2.94 5.48 -11.32
N CYS A 92 -2.46 5.27 -10.09
CA CYS A 92 -3.34 5.35 -8.91
C CYS A 92 -3.62 6.80 -8.49
N HIS A 93 -4.89 7.13 -8.27
CA HIS A 93 -5.32 8.45 -7.82
C HIS A 93 -4.72 8.86 -6.46
N TYR A 94 -4.49 7.88 -5.58
CA TYR A 94 -4.06 8.12 -4.20
C TYR A 94 -2.52 8.12 -4.05
N CYS A 95 -1.88 6.98 -4.36
CA CYS A 95 -0.44 6.86 -4.15
C CYS A 95 0.39 7.40 -5.32
N ARG A 96 -0.22 7.66 -6.48
CA ARG A 96 0.44 8.09 -7.74
C ARG A 96 1.45 7.09 -8.29
N LYS A 97 1.42 5.84 -7.83
CA LYS A 97 2.20 4.77 -8.45
C LYS A 97 1.63 4.52 -9.84
N VAL A 98 2.51 4.48 -10.83
CA VAL A 98 2.20 4.13 -12.22
C VAL A 98 2.57 2.66 -12.40
N VAL A 99 1.62 1.86 -12.86
CA VAL A 99 1.88 0.53 -13.41
C VAL A 99 1.94 0.72 -14.92
N PRO A 100 3.14 0.63 -15.54
CA PRO A 100 3.26 0.81 -16.97
C PRO A 100 2.42 -0.24 -17.71
N HIS A 101 1.79 0.15 -18.82
CA HIS A 101 1.32 -0.84 -19.78
C HIS A 101 2.55 -1.63 -20.21
N LEU A 102 2.50 -2.96 -20.09
CA LEU A 102 3.54 -3.80 -20.67
C LEU A 102 3.51 -3.48 -22.17
N ALA A 103 4.50 -2.73 -22.66
CA ALA A 103 4.62 -2.46 -24.08
C ALA A 103 4.46 -3.80 -24.80
N ASP A 104 3.42 -3.90 -25.63
CA ASP A 104 3.03 -5.13 -26.32
C ASP A 104 4.28 -5.79 -26.87
N ARG A 105 4.80 -6.80 -26.16
CA ARG A 105 6.05 -7.51 -26.52
C ARG A 105 5.83 -8.48 -27.69
N TRP A 106 4.92 -8.12 -28.58
CA TRP A 106 4.44 -8.90 -29.71
C TRP A 106 4.40 -7.98 -30.95
N CYS A 107 5.58 -7.58 -31.42
CA CYS A 107 5.81 -7.15 -32.80
C CYS A 107 6.59 -8.25 -33.52
#